data_AF-A0A958RJ46-F1
#
_entry.id   AF-A0A958RJ46-F1
#
_cell.length_a   1.000
_cell.length_b   1.000
_cell.length_c   1.000
_cell.angle_alpha   90.00
_cell.angle_beta   90.00
_cell.angle_gamma   90.00
#
_symmetry.space_group_name_H-M   'P 1'
#
loop_
_entity.id
_entity.type
_entity.pdbx_description
1 polymer ?
#
loop_
_entity_poly.entity_id
_entity_poly.type
_entity_poly.pdbx_seq_one_letter_code
_entity_poly.pdbx_strand_id
1 'polypeptide(L)'
;MADKVADTYKDSIHLPKTAFPMKGNLPQTEPTRIGEWTKDELYHKIMKKNEGRPLYVMPDGPPYANGNLHLGHVLNKVLKDIVIKYR
;
A
#
# COMPACT_ATOMS: atom_id res chain seq x y z
N MET A 1 49.96 4.18 -5.98
CA MET A 1 49.50 5.47 -5.39
C MET A 1 48.24 6.02 -6.10
N ALA A 2 47.37 5.18 -6.67
CA ALA A 2 46.16 5.63 -7.40
C ALA A 2 44.85 5.39 -6.61
N ASP A 3 44.86 4.53 -5.58
CA ASP A 3 43.64 4.16 -4.84
C ASP A 3 43.12 5.21 -3.85
N LYS A 4 43.92 6.21 -3.46
CA LYS A 4 43.53 7.17 -2.41
C LYS A 4 42.74 8.40 -2.89
N VAL A 5 42.67 8.64 -4.20
CA VAL A 5 42.05 9.87 -4.75
C VAL A 5 40.54 9.68 -5.04
N ALA A 6 40.10 8.43 -5.23
CA ALA A 6 38.70 8.14 -5.57
C ALA A 6 37.72 8.41 -4.41
N ASP A 7 38.14 8.23 -3.16
CA ASP A 7 37.28 8.44 -1.99
C ASP A 7 37.08 9.92 -1.62
N THR A 8 38.00 10.82 -1.98
CA THR A 8 37.95 12.24 -1.55
C THR A 8 36.78 13.01 -2.16
N TYR A 9 36.34 12.66 -3.37
CA TYR A 9 35.19 13.34 -4.01
C TYR A 9 33.85 12.75 -3.60
N LYS A 10 33.81 11.49 -3.16
CA LYS A 10 32.58 10.78 -2.77
C LYS A 10 31.87 11.45 -1.60
N ASP A 11 32.64 11.96 -0.64
CA ASP A 11 32.12 12.66 0.55
C ASP A 11 31.73 14.12 0.26
N SER A 12 32.17 14.68 -0.86
CA SER A 12 31.81 16.05 -1.31
C SER A 12 30.47 16.11 -2.05
N ILE A 13 29.85 14.96 -2.33
CA ILE A 13 28.61 14.86 -3.11
C ILE A 13 27.45 14.45 -2.21
N HIS A 14 26.36 15.21 -2.26
CA HIS A 14 25.12 14.90 -1.52
C HIS A 14 24.33 13.78 -2.21
N LEU A 15 24.68 12.53 -1.91
CA LEU A 15 23.95 11.36 -2.39
C LEU A 15 22.63 11.16 -1.62
N PRO A 16 21.56 10.72 -2.31
CA PRO A 16 20.32 10.32 -1.64
C PRO A 16 20.58 9.17 -0.65
N LYS A 17 20.14 9.34 0.59
CA LYS A 17 20.17 8.30 1.64
C LYS A 17 18.73 8.00 2.05
N THR A 18 18.35 6.73 2.03
CA THR A 18 17.03 6.29 2.46
C THR A 18 17.11 4.97 3.20
N ALA A 19 16.30 4.82 4.25
CA ALA A 19 16.07 3.54 4.91
C ALA A 19 15.08 2.66 4.11
N PHE A 20 14.46 3.21 3.06
CA PHE A 20 13.52 2.48 2.21
C PHE A 20 14.25 1.40 1.41
N PRO A 21 13.88 0.12 1.55
CA PRO A 21 14.56 -0.97 0.86
C PRO A 21 14.25 -0.91 -0.64
N MET A 22 15.26 -1.14 -1.48
CA MET A 22 15.04 -1.23 -2.93
C MET A 22 14.19 -2.45 -3.32
N LYS A 23 14.19 -3.52 -2.52
CA LYS A 23 13.35 -4.71 -2.72
C LYS A 23 12.13 -4.64 -1.81
N GLY A 24 10.94 -4.89 -2.37
CA GLY A 24 9.68 -4.76 -1.61
C GLY A 24 9.46 -5.81 -0.53
N ASN A 25 9.88 -7.08 -0.76
CA ASN A 25 9.61 -8.19 0.17
C ASN A 25 8.12 -8.28 0.57
N LEU A 26 7.23 -8.18 -0.44
CA LEU A 26 5.78 -8.03 -0.25
C LEU A 26 5.13 -9.18 0.51
N PRO A 27 5.46 -10.47 0.28
CA PRO A 27 4.84 -11.58 1.03
C PRO A 27 5.00 -11.49 2.54
N GLN A 28 6.04 -10.81 3.03
CA GLN A 28 6.30 -10.58 4.45
C GLN A 28 5.75 -9.22 4.91
N THR A 29 5.93 -8.17 4.11
CA THR A 29 5.56 -6.80 4.52
C THR A 29 4.07 -6.52 4.43
N GLU A 30 3.34 -7.13 3.48
CA GLU A 30 1.90 -6.93 3.32
C GLU A 30 1.08 -7.45 4.51
N PRO A 31 1.30 -8.68 5.03
CA PRO A 31 0.61 -9.14 6.23
C PRO A 31 0.83 -8.24 7.44
N THR A 32 2.06 -7.74 7.64
CA THR A 32 2.37 -6.79 8.73
C THR A 32 1.56 -5.51 8.60
N ARG A 33 1.53 -4.90 7.41
CA ARG A 33 0.76 -3.67 7.15
C ARG A 33 -0.74 -3.87 7.37
N ILE A 34 -1.30 -4.99 6.91
CA ILE A 34 -2.72 -5.31 7.13
C ILE A 34 -3.02 -5.45 8.64
N GLY A 35 -2.11 -6.08 9.39
CA GLY A 35 -2.20 -6.19 10.84
C GLY A 35 -2.17 -4.82 11.54
N GLU A 36 -1.29 -3.93 11.12
CA GLU A 36 -1.22 -2.55 11.62
C GLU A 36 -2.51 -1.78 11.32
N TRP A 37 -3.03 -1.83 10.08
CA TRP A 37 -4.28 -1.16 9.72
C TRP A 37 -5.48 -1.67 10.51
N THR A 38 -5.51 -2.97 10.80
CA THR A 38 -6.58 -3.60 11.59
C THR A 38 -6.51 -3.15 13.03
N LYS A 39 -5.32 -3.20 13.65
CA LYS A 39 -5.07 -2.71 15.02
C LYS A 39 -5.42 -1.22 15.17
N ASP A 40 -5.11 -0.45 14.14
CA ASP A 40 -5.36 0.99 14.11
C ASP A 40 -6.80 1.36 13.76
N GLU A 41 -7.68 0.39 13.51
CA GLU A 41 -9.07 0.61 13.10
C GLU A 41 -9.18 1.58 11.91
N LEU A 42 -8.26 1.44 10.94
CA LEU A 42 -8.07 2.41 9.86
C LEU A 42 -9.36 2.70 9.09
N TYR A 43 -10.18 1.69 8.85
CA TYR A 43 -11.47 1.84 8.18
C TYR A 43 -12.40 2.82 8.91
N HIS A 44 -12.53 2.70 10.23
CA HIS A 44 -13.33 3.60 11.04
C HIS A 44 -12.78 5.04 11.03
N LYS A 45 -11.45 5.18 11.04
CA LYS A 45 -10.79 6.49 10.90
C LYS A 45 -11.09 7.13 9.54
N ILE A 46 -11.09 6.35 8.45
CA ILE A 46 -11.45 6.83 7.11
C ILE A 46 -12.91 7.29 7.07
N MET A 47 -13.82 6.49 7.65
CA MET A 47 -15.24 6.85 7.73
C MET A 47 -15.45 8.16 8.50
N LYS A 48 -14.81 8.29 9.67
CA LYS A 48 -14.87 9.52 10.49
C LYS A 48 -14.33 10.73 9.75
N LYS A 49 -13.20 10.57 9.04
CA LYS A 49 -12.61 11.66 8.21
C LYS A 49 -13.58 12.13 7.12
N ASN A 50 -14.44 11.25 6.63
CA ASN A 50 -15.39 11.54 5.56
C ASN A 50 -16.78 11.99 6.07
N GLU A 51 -16.97 12.19 7.37
CA GLU A 51 -18.23 12.72 7.92
C GLU A 51 -18.60 14.07 7.29
N GLY A 52 -19.87 14.22 6.90
CA GLY A 52 -20.41 15.42 6.27
C GLY A 52 -20.09 15.59 4.77
N ARG A 53 -19.31 14.70 4.16
CA ARG A 53 -19.11 14.67 2.70
C ARG A 53 -20.35 14.10 1.98
N PRO A 54 -20.57 14.43 0.71
CA PRO A 54 -21.60 13.78 -0.10
C PRO A 54 -21.47 12.26 -0.06
N LEU A 55 -22.58 11.58 0.24
CA LEU A 55 -22.60 10.13 0.35
C LEU A 55 -22.33 9.49 -1.02
N TYR A 56 -21.34 8.60 -1.07
CA TYR A 56 -21.08 7.72 -2.20
C TYR A 56 -21.19 6.27 -1.75
N VAL A 57 -22.05 5.49 -2.41
CA VAL A 57 -22.26 4.07 -2.10
C VAL A 57 -22.02 3.26 -3.36
N MET A 58 -21.10 2.30 -3.29
CA MET A 58 -20.85 1.33 -4.34
C MET A 58 -21.31 -0.06 -3.86
N PRO A 59 -22.51 -0.53 -4.27
CA PRO A 59 -23.00 -1.84 -3.84
C PRO A 59 -22.12 -2.96 -4.40
N ASP A 60 -21.71 -3.87 -3.52
CA ASP A 60 -20.93 -5.04 -3.89
C ASP A 60 -21.85 -6.24 -4.13
N GLY A 61 -21.83 -6.81 -5.33
CA GLY A 61 -22.52 -8.07 -5.62
C GLY A 61 -21.90 -9.22 -4.83
N PRO A 62 -22.68 -9.97 -4.03
CA PRO A 62 -22.13 -11.05 -3.23
C PRO A 62 -21.56 -12.14 -4.15
N PRO A 63 -20.30 -12.58 -3.95
CA PRO A 63 -19.77 -13.72 -4.70
C PRO A 63 -20.51 -15.00 -4.29
N TYR A 64 -20.58 -15.96 -5.21
CA TYR A 64 -21.02 -17.31 -4.82
C TYR A 64 -20.05 -17.87 -3.78
N ALA A 65 -20.58 -18.45 -2.70
CA ALA A 65 -19.79 -19.03 -1.60
C ALA A 65 -19.19 -20.41 -1.93
N ASN A 66 -18.99 -20.71 -3.21
CA ASN A 66 -18.56 -22.01 -3.70
C ASN A 66 -17.23 -21.88 -4.47
N GLY A 67 -16.30 -22.80 -4.22
CA GLY A 67 -15.02 -22.85 -4.92
C GLY A 67 -13.99 -21.82 -4.44
N ASN A 68 -12.81 -21.88 -5.05
CA ASN A 68 -11.71 -20.98 -4.73
C ASN A 68 -11.81 -19.66 -5.49
N LEU A 69 -11.25 -18.60 -4.91
CA LEU A 69 -11.10 -17.33 -5.60
C LEU A 69 -10.12 -17.46 -6.78
N HIS A 70 -10.60 -17.15 -7.98
CA HIS A 70 -9.77 -16.95 -9.17
C HIS A 70 -9.49 -15.46 -9.44
N LEU A 71 -8.63 -15.17 -10.42
CA LEU A 71 -8.18 -13.81 -10.77
C LEU A 71 -9.31 -12.81 -11.07
N GLY A 72 -10.47 -13.29 -11.54
CA GLY A 72 -11.65 -12.46 -11.78
C GLY A 72 -12.19 -11.84 -10.49
N HIS A 73 -12.14 -12.57 -9.37
CA HIS A 73 -12.50 -12.02 -8.06
C HIS A 73 -11.52 -10.92 -7.64
N VAL A 74 -10.22 -11.15 -7.83
CA VAL A 74 -9.17 -10.18 -7.50
C VAL A 74 -9.38 -8.90 -8.29
N LEU A 75 -9.55 -9.02 -9.61
CA LEU A 75 -9.81 -7.87 -10.49
C LEU A 75 -11.04 -7.08 -10.01
N ASN A 76 -12.15 -7.76 -9.72
CA ASN A 76 -13.38 -7.11 -9.28
C ASN A 76 -13.20 -6.34 -7.97
N LYS A 77 -12.55 -6.94 -6.97
CA LYS A 77 -12.37 -6.34 -5.64
C LYS A 77 -11.35 -5.21 -5.66
N VAL A 78 -10.25 -5.35 -6.41
CA VAL A 78 -9.23 -4.29 -6.54
C VAL A 78 -9.82 -3.05 -7.23
N LEU A 79 -10.60 -3.21 -8.30
CA LEU A 79 -11.22 -2.06 -8.98
C LEU A 79 -12.22 -1.33 -8.08
N LYS A 80 -13.05 -2.08 -7.34
CA LYS A 80 -13.98 -1.51 -6.35
C LYS A 80 -13.25 -0.73 -5.27
N ASP A 81 -12.17 -1.30 -4.73
CA ASP A 81 -11.34 -0.68 -3.70
C ASP A 81 -10.68 0.63 -4.18
N ILE A 82 -10.15 0.67 -5.41
CA ILE A 82 -9.60 1.90 -6.02
C ILE A 82 -10.66 3.00 -6.09
N VAL A 83 -11.87 2.68 -6.58
CA VAL A 83 -12.95 3.66 -6.72
C VAL A 83 -13.39 4.20 -5.36
N ILE A 84 -13.57 3.31 -4.37
CA ILE A 84 -13.99 3.70 -3.02
C ILE A 84 -12.92 4.58 -2.34
N LYS A 85 -11.63 4.27 -2.51
CA LYS A 85 -10.53 5.06 -1.90
C LYS A 85 -10.30 6.41 -2.58
N TYR A 86 -10.65 6.54 -3.85
CA TYR A 86 -10.54 7.79 -4.59
C TYR A 86 -11.65 8.80 -4.23
N ARG A 87 -12.85 8.30 -3.93
CA ARG A 87 -14.03 9.11 -3.58
C ARG A 87 -13.96 9.62 -2.14
#